data_AF-A0A3M2T4P8-F1
#
_entry.id   AF-A0A3M2T4P8-F1
#
_cell.length_a   1.000
_cell.length_b   1.000
_cell.length_c   1.000
_cell.angle_alpha   90.00
_cell.angle_beta   90.00
_cell.angle_gamma   90.00
#
_symmetry.space_group_name_H-M   'P 1'
#
loop_
_entity.id
_entity.type
_entity.pdbx_description
1 polymer ?
#
loop_
_entity_poly.entity_id
_entity_poly.type
_entity_poly.pdbx_seq_one_letter_code
_entity_poly.pdbx_strand_id
1 'polypeptide(L)'
;MRPPSSPFSLALWNFSSQWFLLSQGTGTVALILHQLDYQFQGLRIIAEIVWIYTIVLLGTCLFFYILRAAVFPKHVVHELRTNILETSCLASICIAFTTIIQMIALQFGASAGLAAYVLWWINAATAILAVLGIPYVHLKLQSPGTQNVPPTVLLPFIAALTSAAGGGVVCLFGGLSAGLQVPVIIVSYLELAVGLASALSLDGVIFSQHYNRNTQAQDKVYQDMILCGPFGQGSFALQSLGRAVMTGSFAEYDRGTFLTAAAATPIGYVSHFAGLLAWGFGTFWWCFAVISILQTLLGQEGGWRRIRFQMSAWSVIFPWGVYTNAAVELGKIMDSAAFRVWSTVLLLLLLVFWFTNQIFTVKGIITGRVLGLDRGWRWRYLTEDGTEVGWKRA
;
A
#
# COMPACT_ATOMS: atom_id res chain seq x y z
N MET A 1 23.46 -16.84 12.08
CA MET A 1 23.51 -17.83 10.98
C MET A 1 24.47 -17.29 9.93
N ARG A 2 25.29 -18.13 9.30
CA ARG A 2 26.26 -17.64 8.31
C ARG A 2 25.53 -17.34 6.98
N PRO A 3 25.68 -16.14 6.41
CA PRO A 3 25.09 -15.82 5.11
C PRO A 3 25.75 -16.67 4.01
N PRO A 4 25.03 -16.95 2.91
CA PRO A 4 25.56 -17.73 1.80
C PRO A 4 26.58 -16.92 0.99
N SER A 5 27.55 -17.62 0.39
CA SER A 5 28.67 -16.96 -0.31
C SER A 5 28.46 -16.74 -1.80
N SER A 6 27.49 -17.44 -2.39
CA SER A 6 27.10 -17.27 -3.79
C SER A 6 26.28 -15.98 -3.95
N PRO A 7 26.53 -15.14 -4.97
CA PRO A 7 25.86 -13.86 -5.12
C PRO A 7 24.34 -14.01 -5.30
N PHE A 8 23.88 -15.03 -6.02
CA PHE A 8 22.46 -15.30 -6.17
C PHE A 8 21.82 -15.76 -4.85
N SER A 9 22.48 -16.67 -4.13
CA SER A 9 22.00 -17.12 -2.82
C SER A 9 21.97 -15.98 -1.80
N LEU A 10 22.93 -15.06 -1.85
CA LEU A 10 22.98 -13.88 -0.98
C LEU A 10 21.90 -12.86 -1.36
N ALA A 11 21.67 -12.62 -2.65
CA ALA A 11 20.56 -11.81 -3.11
C ALA A 11 19.21 -12.36 -2.65
N LEU A 12 19.02 -13.69 -2.77
CA LEU A 12 17.83 -14.37 -2.27
C LEU A 12 17.72 -14.29 -0.74
N TRP A 13 18.84 -14.45 -0.02
CA TRP A 13 18.91 -14.30 1.44
C TRP A 13 18.44 -12.90 1.88
N ASN A 14 18.84 -11.85 1.16
CA ASN A 14 18.51 -10.45 1.41
C ASN A 14 17.16 -10.00 0.82
N PHE A 15 16.42 -10.87 0.12
CA PHE A 15 15.15 -10.52 -0.52
C PHE A 15 14.03 -10.32 0.52
N SER A 16 13.95 -9.11 1.06
CA SER A 16 13.00 -8.71 2.11
C SER A 16 11.55 -8.59 1.63
N SER A 17 10.60 -8.46 2.54
CA SER A 17 9.19 -8.20 2.20
C SER A 17 8.95 -6.79 1.63
N GLN A 18 9.92 -5.87 1.73
CA GLN A 18 9.82 -4.54 1.12
C GLN A 18 9.65 -4.60 -0.41
N TRP A 19 10.04 -5.71 -1.05
CA TRP A 19 9.81 -5.93 -2.48
C TRP A 19 8.34 -5.91 -2.88
N PHE A 20 7.42 -6.22 -1.96
CA PHE A 20 5.98 -6.13 -2.20
C PHE A 20 5.47 -4.68 -2.31
N LEU A 21 6.26 -3.67 -1.90
CA LEU A 21 5.90 -2.26 -2.09
C LEU A 21 5.83 -1.87 -3.58
N LEU A 22 6.54 -2.59 -4.45
CA LEU A 22 6.57 -2.32 -5.91
C LEU A 22 5.21 -2.65 -6.53
N SER A 23 4.72 -3.86 -6.29
CA SER A 23 3.41 -4.29 -6.79
C SER A 23 2.29 -3.47 -6.13
N GLN A 24 2.40 -3.23 -4.82
CA GLN A 24 1.46 -2.37 -4.09
C GLN A 24 1.34 -0.98 -4.73
N GLY A 25 2.46 -0.27 -4.91
CA GLY A 25 2.45 1.08 -5.47
C GLY A 25 2.01 1.11 -6.94
N THR A 26 2.47 0.15 -7.73
CA THR A 26 2.13 0.05 -9.16
C THR A 26 0.64 -0.26 -9.38
N GLY A 27 0.05 -1.11 -8.53
CA GLY A 27 -1.37 -1.42 -8.59
C GLY A 27 -2.26 -0.21 -8.35
N THR A 28 -1.90 0.65 -7.39
CA THR A 28 -2.62 1.90 -7.15
C THR A 28 -2.49 2.88 -8.32
N VAL A 29 -1.32 2.95 -8.97
CA VAL A 29 -1.17 3.76 -10.21
C VAL A 29 -2.11 3.27 -11.30
N ALA A 30 -2.26 1.95 -11.47
CA ALA A 30 -3.20 1.36 -12.43
C ALA A 30 -4.65 1.81 -12.16
N LEU A 31 -5.07 1.77 -10.89
CA LEU A 31 -6.41 2.19 -10.47
C LEU A 31 -6.68 3.67 -10.78
N ILE A 32 -5.75 4.57 -10.45
CA ILE A 32 -5.94 6.01 -10.70
C ILE A 32 -6.02 6.27 -12.20
N LEU A 33 -5.13 5.67 -12.99
CA LEU A 33 -5.14 5.83 -14.45
C LEU A 33 -6.47 5.38 -15.06
N HIS A 34 -7.04 4.29 -14.55
CA HIS A 34 -8.34 3.79 -15.00
C HIS A 34 -9.51 4.70 -14.59
N GLN A 35 -9.47 5.23 -13.38
CA GLN A 35 -10.60 5.91 -12.75
C GLN A 35 -10.62 7.43 -12.88
N LEU A 36 -9.52 8.05 -13.33
CA LEU A 36 -9.41 9.51 -13.50
C LEU A 36 -10.59 10.04 -14.33
N ASP A 37 -11.07 11.26 -14.09
CA ASP A 37 -12.20 11.82 -14.87
C ASP A 37 -11.77 12.26 -16.28
N TYR A 38 -10.58 12.85 -16.44
CA TYR A 38 -10.04 13.21 -17.75
C TYR A 38 -9.48 11.96 -18.46
N GLN A 39 -10.37 11.25 -19.16
CA GLN A 39 -10.06 9.99 -19.85
C GLN A 39 -9.89 10.15 -21.35
N PHE A 40 -9.02 9.31 -21.91
CA PHE A 40 -8.93 9.03 -23.33
C PHE A 40 -8.61 7.53 -23.52
N GLN A 41 -8.86 6.98 -24.71
CA GLN A 41 -8.71 5.54 -24.96
C GLN A 41 -7.30 5.02 -24.59
N GLY A 42 -6.25 5.77 -24.93
CA GLY A 42 -4.87 5.41 -24.58
C GLY A 42 -4.63 5.31 -23.07
N LEU A 43 -5.28 6.14 -22.25
CA LEU A 43 -5.10 6.11 -20.79
C LEU A 43 -5.62 4.81 -20.18
N ARG A 44 -6.77 4.31 -20.66
CA ARG A 44 -7.33 3.02 -20.25
C ARG A 44 -6.43 1.85 -20.61
N ILE A 45 -5.87 1.86 -21.83
CA ILE A 45 -4.91 0.84 -22.27
C ILE A 45 -3.65 0.88 -21.40
N ILE A 46 -3.13 2.07 -21.09
CA ILE A 46 -1.98 2.21 -20.18
C ILE A 46 -2.34 1.67 -18.78
N ALA A 47 -3.52 1.95 -18.26
CA ALA A 47 -3.98 1.42 -16.97
C ALA A 47 -3.99 -0.13 -16.96
N GLU A 48 -4.48 -0.76 -18.03
CA GLU A 48 -4.45 -2.22 -18.19
C GLU A 48 -3.03 -2.78 -18.24
N ILE A 49 -2.12 -2.14 -18.98
CA ILE A 49 -0.71 -2.55 -19.05
C ILE A 49 -0.06 -2.47 -17.67
N VAL A 50 -0.29 -1.37 -16.94
CA VAL A 50 0.24 -1.18 -15.58
C VAL A 50 -0.40 -2.18 -14.60
N TRP A 51 -1.66 -2.55 -14.79
CA TRP A 51 -2.34 -3.59 -14.02
C TRP A 51 -1.74 -4.98 -14.28
N ILE A 52 -1.52 -5.38 -15.54
CA ILE A 52 -0.86 -6.65 -15.88
C ILE A 52 0.56 -6.66 -15.29
N TYR A 53 1.28 -5.55 -15.42
CA TYR A 53 2.60 -5.40 -14.82
C TYR A 53 2.58 -5.56 -13.30
N THR A 54 1.53 -5.09 -12.63
CA THR A 54 1.33 -5.29 -11.18
C THR A 54 1.18 -6.77 -10.83
N ILE A 55 0.40 -7.53 -11.60
CA ILE A 55 0.23 -8.99 -11.42
C ILE A 55 1.58 -9.69 -11.56
N VAL A 56 2.35 -9.36 -12.60
CA VAL A 56 3.67 -9.95 -12.86
C VAL A 56 4.64 -9.62 -11.72
N LEU A 57 4.68 -8.37 -11.25
CA LEU A 57 5.51 -7.96 -10.12
C LEU A 57 5.15 -8.73 -8.85
N LEU A 58 3.86 -8.82 -8.52
CA LEU A 58 3.40 -9.53 -7.32
C LEU A 58 3.76 -11.01 -7.39
N GLY A 59 3.48 -11.68 -8.52
CA GLY A 59 3.83 -13.09 -8.73
C GLY A 59 5.33 -13.35 -8.63
N THR A 60 6.14 -12.47 -9.22
CA THR A 60 7.61 -12.57 -9.17
C THR A 60 8.13 -12.39 -7.74
N CYS A 61 7.64 -11.39 -7.01
CA CYS A 61 8.06 -11.16 -5.62
C CYS A 61 7.62 -12.31 -4.71
N LEU A 62 6.40 -12.83 -4.88
CA LEU A 62 5.91 -13.99 -4.13
C LEU A 62 6.78 -15.22 -4.39
N PHE A 63 7.11 -15.49 -5.65
CA PHE A 63 7.99 -16.60 -6.01
C PHE A 63 9.34 -16.51 -5.30
N PHE A 64 10.03 -15.37 -5.36
CA PHE A 64 11.33 -15.21 -4.70
C PHE A 64 11.23 -15.23 -3.17
N TYR A 65 10.18 -14.66 -2.58
CA TYR A 65 10.00 -14.68 -1.13
C TYR A 65 9.70 -16.10 -0.61
N ILE A 66 8.85 -16.86 -1.32
CA ILE A 66 8.59 -18.27 -1.00
C ILE A 66 9.86 -19.11 -1.17
N LEU A 67 10.62 -18.89 -2.24
CA LEU A 67 11.90 -19.55 -2.44
C LEU A 67 12.88 -19.23 -1.31
N ARG A 68 12.96 -17.97 -0.87
CA ARG A 68 13.76 -17.56 0.30
C ARG A 68 13.32 -18.29 1.57
N ALA A 69 12.01 -18.38 1.81
CA ALA A 69 11.46 -19.08 2.97
C ALA A 69 11.74 -20.60 2.93
N ALA A 70 11.70 -21.22 1.74
CA ALA A 70 11.98 -22.64 1.57
C ALA A 70 13.48 -22.97 1.73
N VAL A 71 14.36 -22.13 1.19
CA VAL A 71 15.82 -22.35 1.22
C VAL A 71 16.45 -21.92 2.55
N PHE A 72 15.96 -20.83 3.15
CA PHE A 72 16.51 -20.24 4.39
C PHE A 72 15.46 -20.07 5.50
N PRO A 73 14.73 -21.14 5.90
CA PRO A 73 13.57 -21.03 6.80
C PRO A 73 13.94 -20.44 8.16
N LYS A 74 15.09 -20.84 8.73
CA LYS A 74 15.57 -20.34 10.03
C LYS A 74 15.87 -18.83 9.98
N HIS A 75 16.40 -18.34 8.87
CA HIS A 75 16.69 -16.91 8.70
C HIS A 75 15.42 -16.11 8.55
N VAL A 76 14.47 -16.55 7.71
CA VAL A 76 13.19 -15.87 7.54
C VAL A 76 12.42 -15.82 8.86
N VAL A 77 12.37 -16.92 9.62
CA VAL A 77 11.74 -16.92 10.96
C VAL A 77 12.44 -15.95 11.91
N HIS A 78 13.77 -15.84 11.85
CA HIS A 78 14.50 -14.88 12.66
C HIS A 78 14.16 -13.42 12.29
N GLU A 79 14.13 -13.09 10.99
CA GLU A 79 13.74 -11.75 10.51
C GLU A 79 12.30 -11.43 10.92
N LEU A 80 11.36 -12.36 10.73
CA LEU A 80 9.96 -12.16 11.16
C LEU A 80 9.80 -11.98 12.67
N ARG A 81 10.77 -12.40 13.49
CA ARG A 81 10.73 -12.21 14.94
C ARG A 81 11.45 -10.97 15.43
N THR A 82 12.31 -10.37 14.62
CA THR A 82 13.23 -9.31 15.08
C THR A 82 13.19 -8.04 14.24
N ASN A 83 12.71 -8.12 13.00
CA ASN A 83 12.67 -7.02 12.05
C ASN A 83 11.22 -6.55 11.79
N ILE A 84 10.88 -5.38 12.35
CA ILE A 84 9.54 -4.77 12.21
C ILE A 84 9.22 -4.41 10.77
N LEU A 85 10.23 -3.97 10.01
CA LEU A 85 10.03 -3.60 8.61
C LEU A 85 9.66 -4.83 7.78
N GLU A 86 10.35 -5.95 8.01
CA GLU A 86 10.05 -7.23 7.37
C GLU A 86 8.63 -7.71 7.66
N THR A 87 8.19 -7.68 8.93
CA THR A 87 6.84 -8.13 9.29
C THR A 87 5.76 -7.18 8.77
N SER A 88 6.00 -5.88 8.83
CA SER A 88 5.04 -4.87 8.38
C SER A 88 4.78 -4.94 6.88
N CYS A 89 5.84 -5.06 6.07
CA CYS A 89 5.73 -5.10 4.61
C CYS A 89 5.12 -6.40 4.06
N LEU A 90 4.88 -7.43 4.88
CA LEU A 90 4.07 -8.58 4.44
C LEU A 90 2.62 -8.19 4.13
N ALA A 91 2.09 -7.16 4.81
CA ALA A 91 0.74 -6.65 4.54
C ALA A 91 0.60 -6.09 3.11
N SER A 92 1.70 -5.67 2.48
CA SER A 92 1.74 -5.19 1.10
C SER A 92 1.30 -6.25 0.07
N ILE A 93 1.40 -7.54 0.39
CA ILE A 93 0.87 -8.62 -0.45
C ILE A 93 -0.65 -8.47 -0.59
N CYS A 94 -1.34 -8.34 0.55
CA CYS A 94 -2.79 -8.18 0.60
C CYS A 94 -3.21 -6.88 -0.10
N ILE A 95 -2.51 -5.77 0.18
CA ILE A 95 -2.79 -4.47 -0.44
C ILE A 95 -2.68 -4.56 -1.97
N ALA A 96 -1.57 -5.11 -2.48
CA ALA A 96 -1.38 -5.30 -3.92
C ALA A 96 -2.47 -6.20 -4.52
N PHE A 97 -2.82 -7.29 -3.84
CA PHE A 97 -3.85 -8.19 -4.31
C PHE A 97 -5.23 -7.51 -4.38
N THR A 98 -5.57 -6.65 -3.42
CA THR A 98 -6.81 -5.85 -3.50
C THR A 98 -6.85 -4.95 -4.72
N THR A 99 -5.72 -4.32 -5.10
CA THR A 99 -5.70 -3.46 -6.31
C THR A 99 -5.95 -4.26 -7.58
N ILE A 100 -5.45 -5.50 -7.64
CA ILE A 100 -5.71 -6.43 -8.76
C ILE A 100 -7.20 -6.79 -8.81
N ILE A 101 -7.81 -7.12 -7.67
CA ILE A 101 -9.24 -7.47 -7.58
C ILE A 101 -10.13 -6.30 -8.01
N GLN A 102 -9.79 -5.08 -7.57
CA GLN A 102 -10.52 -3.88 -7.97
C GLN A 102 -10.48 -3.67 -9.49
N MET A 103 -9.32 -3.83 -10.12
CA MET A 103 -9.20 -3.74 -11.58
C MET A 103 -10.00 -4.83 -12.32
N ILE A 104 -10.12 -6.05 -11.77
CA ILE A 104 -11.01 -7.10 -12.33
C ILE A 104 -12.45 -6.60 -12.35
N ALA A 105 -12.95 -6.07 -11.21
CA ALA A 105 -14.32 -5.56 -11.12
C ALA A 105 -14.53 -4.35 -12.06
N LEU A 106 -13.56 -3.44 -12.16
CA LEU A 106 -13.64 -2.25 -12.99
C LEU A 106 -13.61 -2.56 -14.50
N GLN A 107 -12.80 -3.54 -14.94
CA GLN A 107 -12.67 -3.85 -16.36
C GLN A 107 -13.69 -4.84 -16.90
N PHE A 108 -14.06 -5.82 -16.11
CA PHE A 108 -14.95 -6.88 -16.59
C PHE A 108 -16.37 -6.74 -16.05
N GLY A 109 -16.59 -5.88 -15.05
CA GLY A 109 -17.89 -5.65 -14.46
C GLY A 109 -18.58 -6.95 -14.04
N ALA A 110 -19.85 -7.10 -14.43
CA ALA A 110 -20.65 -8.29 -14.15
C ALA A 110 -20.05 -9.59 -14.72
N SER A 111 -19.28 -9.54 -15.82
CA SER A 111 -18.75 -10.76 -16.46
C SER A 111 -17.69 -11.48 -15.60
N ALA A 112 -16.98 -10.75 -14.75
CA ALA A 112 -16.04 -11.33 -13.77
C ALA A 112 -16.41 -10.99 -12.31
N GLY A 113 -17.64 -10.53 -12.08
CA GLY A 113 -18.09 -10.06 -10.77
C GLY A 113 -18.00 -11.12 -9.68
N LEU A 114 -18.45 -12.34 -9.97
CA LEU A 114 -18.37 -13.46 -9.03
C LEU A 114 -16.91 -13.86 -8.74
N ALA A 115 -16.03 -13.78 -9.74
CA ALA A 115 -14.60 -14.02 -9.53
C ALA A 115 -14.00 -12.95 -8.60
N ALA A 116 -14.28 -11.67 -8.86
CA ALA A 116 -13.83 -10.57 -8.01
C ALA A 116 -14.37 -10.71 -6.56
N TYR A 117 -15.63 -11.13 -6.41
CA TYR A 117 -16.24 -11.43 -5.11
C TYR A 117 -15.53 -12.54 -4.33
N VAL A 118 -15.26 -13.68 -4.98
CA VAL A 118 -14.58 -14.82 -4.33
C VAL A 118 -13.15 -14.44 -3.95
N LEU A 119 -12.41 -13.81 -4.86
CA LEU A 119 -11.05 -13.35 -4.59
C LEU A 119 -11.03 -12.29 -3.48
N TRP A 120 -12.04 -11.42 -3.41
CA TRP A 120 -12.19 -10.45 -2.33
C TRP A 120 -12.33 -11.13 -0.97
N TRP A 121 -13.19 -12.16 -0.82
CA TRP A 121 -13.32 -12.87 0.46
C TRP A 121 -12.04 -13.55 0.91
N ILE A 122 -11.32 -14.18 -0.04
CA ILE A 122 -9.99 -14.76 0.24
C ILE A 122 -9.06 -13.67 0.76
N ASN A 123 -9.02 -12.52 0.09
CA ASN A 123 -8.14 -11.43 0.46
C ASN A 123 -8.56 -10.73 1.77
N ALA A 124 -9.85 -10.56 2.03
CA ALA A 124 -10.39 -10.01 3.29
C ALA A 124 -9.97 -10.87 4.48
N ALA A 125 -10.03 -12.20 4.35
CA ALA A 125 -9.49 -13.10 5.35
C ALA A 125 -7.99 -12.85 5.60
N THR A 126 -7.19 -12.64 4.54
CA THR A 126 -5.77 -12.29 4.70
C THR A 126 -5.54 -10.91 5.31
N ALA A 127 -6.40 -9.93 5.03
CA ALA A 127 -6.35 -8.60 5.63
C ALA A 127 -6.62 -8.65 7.14
N ILE A 128 -7.64 -9.43 7.55
CA ILE A 128 -7.96 -9.69 8.96
C ILE A 128 -6.80 -10.40 9.66
N LEU A 129 -6.20 -11.41 9.02
CA LEU A 129 -5.01 -12.08 9.56
C LEU A 129 -3.82 -11.12 9.70
N ALA A 130 -3.62 -10.21 8.74
CA ALA A 130 -2.56 -9.21 8.81
C ALA A 130 -2.81 -8.19 9.94
N VAL A 131 -4.03 -7.66 10.05
CA VAL A 131 -4.38 -6.63 11.04
C VAL A 131 -4.38 -7.14 12.49
N LEU A 132 -4.59 -8.44 12.69
CA LEU A 132 -4.50 -9.07 14.01
C LEU A 132 -3.09 -9.62 14.27
N GLY A 133 -2.52 -10.36 13.31
CA GLY A 133 -1.28 -11.11 13.48
C GLY A 133 -0.03 -10.24 13.51
N ILE A 134 0.09 -9.26 12.60
CA ILE A 134 1.30 -8.42 12.51
C ILE A 134 1.43 -7.53 13.77
N PRO A 135 0.40 -6.78 14.21
CA PRO A 135 0.50 -6.02 15.45
C PRO A 135 0.74 -6.89 16.69
N TYR A 136 0.18 -8.10 16.73
CA TYR A 136 0.47 -9.05 17.81
C TYR A 136 1.96 -9.43 17.86
N VAL A 137 2.56 -9.73 16.70
CA VAL A 137 4.00 -10.00 16.58
C VAL A 137 4.82 -8.78 17.01
N HIS A 138 4.43 -7.58 16.59
CA HIS A 138 5.10 -6.34 16.99
C HIS A 138 5.13 -6.18 18.52
N LEU A 139 3.99 -6.40 19.17
CA LEU A 139 3.83 -6.22 20.62
C LEU A 139 4.46 -7.32 21.46
N LYS A 140 4.53 -8.56 20.94
CA LYS A 140 5.00 -9.72 21.74
C LYS A 140 6.42 -10.13 21.45
N LEU A 141 6.91 -9.91 20.23
CA LEU A 141 8.19 -10.45 19.77
C LEU A 141 9.20 -9.35 19.43
N GLN A 142 8.75 -8.17 18.97
CA GLN A 142 9.63 -7.13 18.41
C GLN A 142 9.68 -5.83 19.24
N SER A 143 8.90 -5.73 20.33
CA SER A 143 8.70 -4.58 21.23
C SER A 143 9.64 -3.38 21.03
N PRO A 144 9.35 -2.47 20.08
CA PRO A 144 10.25 -1.35 19.74
C PRO A 144 10.32 -0.25 20.80
N GLY A 145 9.38 -0.24 21.75
CA GLY A 145 9.11 0.92 22.61
C GLY A 145 8.42 2.07 21.84
N THR A 146 7.90 3.05 22.56
CA THR A 146 7.11 4.15 21.98
C THR A 146 7.95 5.20 21.26
N GLN A 147 9.27 5.24 21.47
CA GLN A 147 10.19 6.22 20.87
C GLN A 147 10.68 5.82 19.46
N ASN A 148 10.56 4.53 19.11
CA ASN A 148 11.16 3.96 17.90
C ASN A 148 10.13 3.27 16.98
N VAL A 149 8.84 3.57 17.13
CA VAL A 149 7.81 3.00 16.24
C VAL A 149 7.97 3.59 14.83
N PRO A 150 8.31 2.78 13.80
CA PRO A 150 8.42 3.27 12.44
C PRO A 150 7.03 3.42 11.79
N PRO A 151 6.79 4.36 10.86
CA PRO A 151 5.50 4.50 10.19
C PRO A 151 5.02 3.24 9.45
N THR A 152 5.94 2.34 9.08
CA THR A 152 5.60 1.06 8.42
C THR A 152 4.66 0.18 9.25
N VAL A 153 4.58 0.34 10.58
CA VAL A 153 3.61 -0.41 11.40
C VAL A 153 2.15 -0.16 11.01
N LEU A 154 1.88 0.90 10.22
CA LEU A 154 0.56 1.21 9.70
C LEU A 154 0.11 0.29 8.55
N LEU A 155 1.03 -0.39 7.87
CA LEU A 155 0.73 -1.24 6.70
C LEU A 155 -0.34 -2.32 6.94
N PRO A 156 -0.36 -3.10 8.05
CA PRO A 156 -1.46 -4.04 8.32
C PRO A 156 -2.83 -3.37 8.41
N PHE A 157 -2.92 -2.17 8.97
CA PHE A 157 -4.18 -1.41 9.04
C PHE A 157 -4.58 -0.85 7.68
N ILE A 158 -3.60 -0.41 6.89
CA ILE A 158 -3.79 -0.04 5.49
C ILE A 158 -4.30 -1.22 4.66
N ALA A 159 -3.87 -2.46 4.94
CA ALA A 159 -4.41 -3.65 4.26
C ALA A 159 -5.90 -3.84 4.51
N ALA A 160 -6.36 -3.71 5.76
CA ALA A 160 -7.79 -3.73 6.09
C ALA A 160 -8.55 -2.59 5.40
N LEU A 161 -8.03 -1.36 5.41
CA LEU A 161 -8.65 -0.23 4.72
C LEU A 161 -8.70 -0.40 3.19
N THR A 162 -7.69 -1.06 2.63
CA THR A 162 -7.64 -1.36 1.20
C THR A 162 -8.65 -2.43 0.85
N SER A 163 -8.74 -3.50 1.65
CA SER A 163 -9.78 -4.54 1.54
C SER A 163 -11.18 -3.93 1.60
N ALA A 164 -11.44 -3.02 2.55
CA ALA A 164 -12.72 -2.31 2.67
C ALA A 164 -13.08 -1.51 1.41
N ALA A 165 -12.13 -0.77 0.83
CA ALA A 165 -12.37 -0.09 -0.45
C ALA A 165 -12.61 -1.07 -1.59
N GLY A 166 -11.85 -2.16 -1.63
CA GLY A 166 -12.05 -3.25 -2.58
C GLY A 166 -13.46 -3.81 -2.52
N GLY A 167 -14.02 -3.97 -1.32
CA GLY A 167 -15.39 -4.44 -1.12
C GLY A 167 -16.41 -3.46 -1.69
N GLY A 168 -16.21 -2.16 -1.48
CA GLY A 168 -17.02 -1.11 -2.11
C GLY A 168 -16.98 -1.17 -3.64
N VAL A 169 -15.79 -1.26 -4.24
CA VAL A 169 -15.61 -1.36 -5.70
C VAL A 169 -16.24 -2.64 -6.26
N VAL A 170 -16.04 -3.79 -5.61
CA VAL A 170 -16.63 -5.06 -6.05
C VAL A 170 -18.16 -5.00 -6.01
N CYS A 171 -18.76 -4.39 -4.98
CA CYS A 171 -20.22 -4.21 -4.91
C CYS A 171 -20.73 -3.24 -5.97
N LEU A 172 -20.00 -2.16 -6.26
CA LEU A 172 -20.41 -1.15 -7.26
C LEU A 172 -20.36 -1.68 -8.69
N PHE A 173 -19.33 -2.42 -9.05
CA PHE A 173 -19.05 -2.77 -10.44
C PHE A 173 -19.24 -4.25 -10.77
N GLY A 174 -19.27 -5.13 -9.76
CA GLY A 174 -19.34 -6.58 -9.95
C GLY A 174 -20.71 -7.12 -10.36
N GLY A 175 -21.77 -6.31 -10.44
CA GLY A 175 -23.11 -6.79 -10.82
C GLY A 175 -23.66 -7.89 -9.92
N LEU A 176 -23.29 -7.86 -8.63
CA LEU A 176 -23.67 -8.86 -7.63
C LEU A 176 -25.11 -8.62 -7.14
N SER A 177 -25.81 -9.67 -6.70
CA SER A 177 -27.10 -9.54 -6.02
C SER A 177 -26.95 -8.93 -4.63
N ALA A 178 -28.03 -8.35 -4.08
CA ALA A 178 -28.02 -7.78 -2.72
C ALA A 178 -27.57 -8.79 -1.66
N GLY A 179 -27.95 -10.06 -1.79
CA GLY A 179 -27.53 -11.14 -0.89
C GLY A 179 -26.01 -11.34 -0.80
N LEU A 180 -25.29 -11.03 -1.87
CA LEU A 180 -23.82 -11.09 -1.90
C LEU A 180 -23.18 -9.75 -1.50
N GLN A 181 -23.79 -8.63 -1.91
CA GLN A 181 -23.25 -7.29 -1.63
C GLN A 181 -23.31 -6.92 -0.15
N VAL A 182 -24.44 -7.16 0.52
CA VAL A 182 -24.64 -6.68 1.90
C VAL A 182 -23.59 -7.23 2.88
N PRO A 183 -23.26 -8.53 2.90
CA PRO A 183 -22.18 -9.04 3.75
C PRO A 183 -20.82 -8.40 3.47
N VAL A 184 -20.47 -8.17 2.20
CA VAL A 184 -19.22 -7.51 1.80
C VAL A 184 -19.18 -6.08 2.33
N ILE A 185 -20.28 -5.33 2.19
CA ILE A 185 -20.40 -3.95 2.69
C ILE A 185 -20.22 -3.91 4.21
N ILE A 186 -20.89 -4.80 4.95
CA ILE A 186 -20.81 -4.83 6.42
C ILE A 186 -19.39 -5.17 6.89
N VAL A 187 -18.78 -6.23 6.34
CA VAL A 187 -17.40 -6.58 6.69
C VAL A 187 -16.43 -5.44 6.32
N SER A 188 -16.64 -4.78 5.20
CA SER A 188 -15.82 -3.63 4.79
C SER A 188 -15.91 -2.46 5.77
N TYR A 189 -17.10 -2.13 6.30
CA TYR A 189 -17.21 -1.11 7.35
C TYR A 189 -16.53 -1.52 8.66
N LEU A 190 -16.53 -2.82 9.00
CA LEU A 190 -15.82 -3.33 10.18
C LEU A 190 -14.29 -3.23 10.00
N GLU A 191 -13.77 -3.65 8.84
CA GLU A 191 -12.36 -3.48 8.47
C GLU A 191 -11.95 -2.00 8.50
N LEU A 192 -12.83 -1.12 8.03
CA LEU A 192 -12.63 0.31 8.03
C LEU A 192 -12.49 0.88 9.44
N ALA A 193 -13.37 0.48 10.36
CA ALA A 193 -13.33 0.92 11.75
C ALA A 193 -12.02 0.51 12.44
N VAL A 194 -11.61 -0.76 12.29
CA VAL A 194 -10.34 -1.26 12.84
C VAL A 194 -9.16 -0.49 12.23
N GLY A 195 -9.15 -0.33 10.91
CA GLY A 195 -8.07 0.34 10.20
C GLY A 195 -7.87 1.79 10.61
N LEU A 196 -8.92 2.61 10.61
CA LEU A 196 -8.83 4.04 10.93
C LEU A 196 -8.59 4.29 12.42
N ALA A 197 -9.25 3.55 13.32
CA ALA A 197 -9.07 3.75 14.76
C ALA A 197 -7.63 3.40 15.21
N SER A 198 -7.09 2.29 14.70
CA SER A 198 -5.71 1.91 14.99
C SER A 198 -4.70 2.85 14.34
N ALA A 199 -4.97 3.30 13.10
CA ALA A 199 -4.12 4.27 12.44
C ALA A 199 -4.05 5.59 13.22
N LEU A 200 -5.18 6.15 13.65
CA LEU A 200 -5.23 7.39 14.45
C LEU A 200 -4.47 7.24 15.78
N SER A 201 -4.61 6.08 16.45
CA SER A 201 -3.91 5.81 17.70
C SER A 201 -2.38 5.78 17.52
N LEU A 202 -1.90 5.12 16.47
CA LEU A 202 -0.47 5.04 16.16
C LEU A 202 0.08 6.35 15.59
N ASP A 203 -0.74 7.08 14.84
CA ASP A 203 -0.43 8.41 14.32
C ASP A 203 -0.09 9.37 15.48
N GLY A 204 -0.89 9.38 16.55
CA GLY A 204 -0.59 10.17 17.74
C GLY A 204 0.76 9.81 18.39
N VAL A 205 1.12 8.53 18.42
CA VAL A 205 2.43 8.08 18.91
C VAL A 205 3.56 8.56 18.00
N ILE A 206 3.44 8.37 16.69
CA ILE A 206 4.45 8.79 15.71
C ILE A 206 4.59 10.32 15.72
N PHE A 207 3.48 11.05 15.74
CA PHE A 207 3.46 12.50 15.84
C PHE A 207 4.17 13.00 17.10
N SER A 208 3.95 12.34 18.26
CA SER A 208 4.68 12.66 19.49
C SER A 208 6.20 12.42 19.37
N GLN A 209 6.64 11.45 18.56
CA GLN A 209 8.07 11.22 18.31
C GLN A 209 8.70 12.37 17.51
N HIS A 210 7.95 13.01 16.61
CA HIS A 210 8.47 14.17 15.85
C HIS A 210 8.81 15.34 16.77
N TYR A 211 8.06 15.56 17.86
CA TYR A 211 8.39 16.58 18.87
C TYR A 211 9.63 16.25 19.69
N ASN A 212 9.92 14.96 19.88
CA ASN A 212 11.00 14.49 20.77
C ASN A 212 12.33 14.20 20.03
N ARG A 213 12.38 14.31 18.71
CA ARG A 213 13.58 14.04 17.91
C ARG A 213 14.26 15.35 17.48
N ASN A 214 15.53 15.52 17.87
CA ASN A 214 16.32 16.70 17.52
C ASN A 214 16.68 16.80 16.02
N THR A 215 16.69 15.69 15.29
CA THR A 215 16.92 15.63 13.83
C THR A 215 16.37 14.32 13.27
N GLN A 216 15.64 14.38 12.15
CA GLN A 216 15.18 13.19 11.45
C GLN A 216 16.34 12.61 10.62
N ALA A 217 16.68 11.34 10.85
CA ALA A 217 17.65 10.65 10.00
C ALA A 217 17.14 10.66 8.55
N GLN A 218 18.01 11.04 7.60
CA GLN A 218 17.68 11.27 6.19
C GLN A 218 16.97 10.07 5.53
N ASP A 219 17.23 8.85 6.01
CA ASP A 219 16.67 7.61 5.49
C ASP A 219 15.17 7.41 5.82
N LYS A 220 14.61 8.18 6.76
CA LYS A 220 13.21 8.02 7.22
C LYS A 220 12.23 8.99 6.56
N VAL A 221 12.71 9.92 5.75
CA VAL A 221 11.90 11.04 5.22
C VAL A 221 10.81 10.55 4.26
N TYR A 222 11.06 9.47 3.52
CA TYR A 222 10.06 8.86 2.63
C TYR A 222 8.94 8.13 3.38
N GLN A 223 9.16 7.78 4.65
CA GLN A 223 8.19 7.02 5.44
C GLN A 223 7.11 7.89 6.05
N ASP A 224 7.31 9.21 6.18
CA ASP A 224 6.27 10.12 6.67
C ASP A 224 5.05 10.12 5.74
N MET A 225 5.26 9.87 4.44
CA MET A 225 4.16 9.71 3.47
C MET A 225 3.25 8.53 3.83
N ILE A 226 3.72 7.51 4.57
CA ILE A 226 2.89 6.40 5.05
C ILE A 226 1.77 6.89 5.98
N LEU A 227 1.98 7.99 6.74
CA LEU A 227 0.96 8.56 7.63
C LEU A 227 -0.25 9.12 6.85
N CYS A 228 -0.05 9.55 5.60
CA CYS A 228 -1.14 9.93 4.70
C CYS A 228 -1.99 8.71 4.27
N GLY A 229 -1.37 7.53 4.20
CA GLY A 229 -1.93 6.32 3.60
C GLY A 229 -3.26 5.87 4.21
N PRO A 230 -3.36 5.67 5.54
CA PRO A 230 -4.59 5.24 6.18
C PRO A 230 -5.76 6.20 5.93
N PHE A 231 -5.53 7.50 5.98
CA PHE A 231 -6.60 8.48 5.83
C PHE A 231 -7.02 8.68 4.36
N GLY A 232 -6.07 8.64 3.42
CA GLY A 232 -6.37 8.59 1.99
C GLY A 232 -7.14 7.31 1.61
N GLN A 233 -6.67 6.15 2.05
CA GLN A 233 -7.32 4.86 1.76
C GLN A 233 -8.68 4.72 2.47
N GLY A 234 -8.77 5.14 3.73
CA GLY A 234 -10.03 5.16 4.48
C GLY A 234 -11.05 6.12 3.88
N SER A 235 -10.61 7.27 3.37
CA SER A 235 -11.45 8.18 2.60
C SER A 235 -12.03 7.50 1.35
N PHE A 236 -11.18 6.89 0.53
CA PHE A 236 -11.62 6.18 -0.68
C PHE A 236 -12.57 5.01 -0.35
N ALA A 237 -12.31 4.28 0.74
CA ALA A 237 -13.20 3.21 1.23
C ALA A 237 -14.58 3.74 1.65
N LEU A 238 -14.62 4.79 2.48
CA LEU A 238 -15.86 5.44 2.92
C LEU A 238 -16.68 5.94 1.73
N GLN A 239 -16.03 6.56 0.74
CA GLN A 239 -16.67 7.04 -0.48
C GLN A 239 -17.27 5.90 -1.31
N SER A 240 -16.49 4.85 -1.56
CA SER A 240 -16.91 3.68 -2.33
C SER A 240 -18.04 2.91 -1.65
N LEU A 241 -17.94 2.67 -0.35
CA LEU A 241 -18.98 1.99 0.44
C LEU A 241 -20.25 2.82 0.54
N GLY A 242 -20.14 4.15 0.73
CA GLY A 242 -21.30 5.04 0.74
C GLY A 242 -22.07 4.96 -0.57
N ARG A 243 -21.36 4.92 -1.71
CA ARG A 243 -22.00 4.70 -3.02
C ARG A 243 -22.64 3.31 -3.11
N ALA A 244 -21.94 2.25 -2.70
CA ALA A 244 -22.44 0.87 -2.77
C ALA A 244 -23.70 0.62 -1.93
N VAL A 245 -23.84 1.33 -0.80
CA VAL A 245 -25.07 1.30 0.00
C VAL A 245 -26.23 1.97 -0.73
N MET A 246 -25.95 3.08 -1.44
CA MET A 246 -26.96 3.87 -2.17
C MET A 246 -27.39 3.24 -3.50
N THR A 247 -26.70 2.22 -4.02
CA THR A 247 -27.08 1.52 -5.27
C THR A 247 -28.21 0.51 -5.12
N GLY A 248 -28.97 0.55 -4.02
CA GLY A 248 -30.21 -0.22 -3.84
C GLY A 248 -30.03 -1.59 -3.17
N SER A 249 -28.80 -2.01 -2.87
CA SER A 249 -28.54 -3.30 -2.21
C SER A 249 -29.24 -3.43 -0.86
N PHE A 250 -29.30 -2.36 -0.06
CA PHE A 250 -30.01 -2.34 1.21
C PHE A 250 -31.54 -2.36 1.04
N ALA A 251 -32.04 -1.73 -0.02
CA ALA A 251 -33.47 -1.72 -0.34
C ALA A 251 -33.96 -3.10 -0.80
N GLU A 252 -33.16 -3.83 -1.58
CA GLU A 252 -33.48 -5.19 -2.02
C GLU A 252 -33.29 -6.22 -0.89
N TYR A 253 -32.33 -6.00 0.00
CA TYR A 253 -32.09 -6.90 1.13
C TYR A 253 -33.22 -6.85 2.16
N ASP A 254 -33.68 -5.64 2.50
CA ASP A 254 -34.82 -5.31 3.37
C ASP A 254 -34.95 -6.16 4.64
N ARG A 255 -33.95 -6.09 5.53
CA ARG A 255 -33.93 -6.82 6.81
C ARG A 255 -33.70 -5.91 8.01
N GLY A 256 -34.48 -6.13 9.06
CA GLY A 256 -34.33 -5.43 10.33
C GLY A 256 -34.55 -3.93 10.19
N THR A 257 -33.83 -3.13 10.99
CA THR A 257 -33.92 -1.66 10.96
C THR A 257 -32.82 -1.00 10.13
N PHE A 258 -31.65 -1.64 10.04
CA PHE A 258 -30.43 -1.05 9.49
C PHE A 258 -30.20 -1.37 8.00
N LEU A 259 -30.66 -2.53 7.52
CA LEU A 259 -30.45 -2.99 6.15
C LEU A 259 -31.73 -2.78 5.33
N THR A 260 -32.15 -1.51 5.23
CA THR A 260 -33.41 -1.10 4.60
C THR A 260 -33.18 0.07 3.65
N ALA A 261 -34.15 0.31 2.75
CA ALA A 261 -34.12 1.46 1.85
C ALA A 261 -34.02 2.80 2.60
N ALA A 262 -34.72 2.93 3.74
CA ALA A 262 -34.74 4.16 4.54
C ALA A 262 -33.38 4.47 5.18
N ALA A 263 -32.59 3.45 5.52
CA ALA A 263 -31.26 3.61 6.11
C ALA A 263 -30.17 3.90 5.06
N ALA A 264 -30.37 3.50 3.80
CA ALA A 264 -29.34 3.54 2.76
C ALA A 264 -28.80 4.96 2.49
N THR A 265 -29.69 5.92 2.24
CA THR A 265 -29.28 7.30 1.90
C THR A 265 -28.56 8.01 3.06
N PRO A 266 -29.08 7.99 4.31
CA PRO A 266 -28.36 8.58 5.45
C PRO A 266 -26.97 7.99 5.66
N ILE A 267 -26.85 6.65 5.58
CA ILE A 267 -25.55 5.97 5.70
C ILE A 267 -24.60 6.45 4.59
N GLY A 268 -25.07 6.45 3.34
CA GLY A 268 -24.27 6.89 2.20
C GLY A 268 -23.70 8.31 2.36
N TYR A 269 -24.55 9.27 2.76
CA TYR A 269 -24.11 10.65 2.99
C TYR A 269 -23.16 10.81 4.17
N VAL A 270 -23.41 10.10 5.28
CA VAL A 270 -22.48 10.12 6.43
C VAL A 270 -21.13 9.54 6.02
N SER A 271 -21.11 8.46 5.23
CA SER A 271 -19.87 7.87 4.74
C SER A 271 -19.14 8.83 3.80
N HIS A 272 -19.81 9.49 2.86
CA HIS A 272 -19.17 10.48 1.99
C HIS A 272 -18.59 11.67 2.77
N PHE A 273 -19.33 12.19 3.74
CA PHE A 273 -18.87 13.29 4.58
C PHE A 273 -17.68 12.88 5.45
N ALA A 274 -17.74 11.71 6.09
CA ALA A 274 -16.61 11.17 6.84
C ALA A 274 -15.39 10.92 5.92
N GLY A 275 -15.62 10.51 4.67
CA GLY A 275 -14.60 10.36 3.65
C GLY A 275 -13.91 11.69 3.34
N LEU A 276 -14.66 12.78 3.20
CA LEU A 276 -14.11 14.12 3.01
C LEU A 276 -13.26 14.57 4.21
N LEU A 277 -13.72 14.34 5.45
CA LEU A 277 -12.96 14.67 6.66
C LEU A 277 -11.65 13.87 6.75
N ALA A 278 -11.71 12.56 6.46
CA ALA A 278 -10.52 11.71 6.40
C ALA A 278 -9.54 12.20 5.33
N TRP A 279 -10.01 12.60 4.16
CA TRP A 279 -9.16 13.17 3.11
C TRP A 279 -8.53 14.50 3.53
N GLY A 280 -9.27 15.35 4.24
CA GLY A 280 -8.75 16.59 4.84
C GLY A 280 -7.60 16.32 5.81
N PHE A 281 -7.73 15.32 6.69
CA PHE A 281 -6.64 14.91 7.58
C PHE A 281 -5.47 14.26 6.83
N GLY A 282 -5.76 13.45 5.81
CA GLY A 282 -4.73 12.91 4.91
C GLY A 282 -3.94 14.00 4.16
N THR A 283 -4.59 15.13 3.83
CA THR A 283 -3.95 16.29 3.19
C THR A 283 -2.90 16.93 4.10
N PHE A 284 -3.14 17.00 5.42
CA PHE A 284 -2.16 17.47 6.38
C PHE A 284 -0.87 16.64 6.31
N TRP A 285 -0.98 15.31 6.39
CA TRP A 285 0.18 14.41 6.31
C TRP A 285 0.84 14.40 4.93
N TRP A 286 0.06 14.51 3.86
CA TRP A 286 0.61 14.64 2.51
C TRP A 286 1.47 15.90 2.37
N CYS A 287 0.95 17.06 2.79
CA CYS A 287 1.69 18.32 2.80
C CYS A 287 2.94 18.23 3.67
N PHE A 288 2.81 17.68 4.88
CA PHE A 288 3.92 17.50 5.80
C PHE A 288 5.03 16.64 5.18
N ALA A 289 4.69 15.48 4.62
CA ALA A 289 5.65 14.61 3.97
C ALA A 289 6.32 15.27 2.75
N VAL A 290 5.57 16.00 1.92
CA VAL A 290 6.14 16.75 0.79
C VAL A 290 7.13 17.81 1.27
N ILE A 291 6.77 18.58 2.31
CA ILE A 291 7.67 19.60 2.88
C ILE A 291 8.94 18.93 3.45
N SER A 292 8.81 17.84 4.21
CA SER A 292 9.95 17.09 4.76
C SER A 292 10.88 16.56 3.68
N ILE A 293 10.31 16.00 2.60
CA ILE A 293 11.07 15.53 1.43
C ILE A 293 11.80 16.70 0.76
N LEU A 294 11.12 17.83 0.52
CA LEU A 294 11.72 19.01 -0.10
C LEU A 294 12.83 19.62 0.76
N GLN A 295 12.63 19.77 2.06
CA GLN A 295 13.65 20.27 2.98
C GLN A 295 14.88 19.37 2.98
N THR A 296 14.69 18.05 2.98
CA THR A 296 15.79 17.08 2.91
C THR A 296 16.54 17.16 1.59
N LEU A 297 15.82 17.35 0.48
CA LEU A 297 16.41 17.50 -0.85
C LEU A 297 17.21 18.82 -1.00
N LEU A 298 16.72 19.91 -0.41
CA LEU A 298 17.29 21.25 -0.54
C LEU A 298 18.41 21.55 0.48
N GLY A 299 18.32 21.00 1.69
CA GLY A 299 19.24 21.28 2.79
C GLY A 299 20.51 20.43 2.85
N GLN A 300 20.66 19.43 1.97
CA GLN A 300 21.84 18.57 1.97
C GLN A 300 23.05 19.20 1.26
N GLU A 301 24.20 19.27 1.94
CA GLU A 301 25.49 19.56 1.31
C GLU A 301 25.82 18.48 0.25
N GLY A 302 25.61 18.81 -1.03
CA GLY A 302 25.72 17.91 -2.18
C GLY A 302 24.41 17.64 -2.93
N GLY A 303 23.27 18.13 -2.42
CA GLY A 303 21.94 18.06 -3.04
C GLY A 303 21.55 16.66 -3.53
N TRP A 304 20.89 16.61 -4.69
CA TRP A 304 20.42 15.38 -5.34
C TRP A 304 21.48 14.30 -5.58
N ARG A 305 22.78 14.67 -5.61
CA ARG A 305 23.88 13.75 -5.97
C ARG A 305 24.27 12.79 -4.84
N ARG A 306 23.92 13.09 -3.58
CA ARG A 306 24.22 12.21 -2.43
C ARG A 306 23.09 11.24 -2.09
N ILE A 307 21.90 11.41 -2.64
CA ILE A 307 20.76 10.54 -2.35
C ILE A 307 21.01 9.15 -2.94
N ARG A 308 21.28 8.19 -2.06
CA ARG A 308 21.37 6.79 -2.42
C ARG A 308 19.95 6.23 -2.44
N PHE A 309 19.54 5.71 -3.59
CA PHE A 309 18.25 5.03 -3.70
C PHE A 309 18.19 3.85 -2.73
N GLN A 310 17.14 3.82 -1.92
CA GLN A 310 16.80 2.74 -1.02
C GLN A 310 15.40 2.23 -1.36
N MET A 311 15.15 0.97 -1.01
CA MET A 311 13.85 0.34 -1.26
C MET A 311 12.70 1.06 -0.54
N SER A 312 13.01 1.73 0.58
CA SER A 312 12.08 2.58 1.34
C SER A 312 11.48 3.72 0.50
N ALA A 313 12.12 4.17 -0.59
CA ALA A 313 11.55 5.20 -1.47
C ALA A 313 10.20 4.77 -2.10
N TRP A 314 9.95 3.47 -2.23
CA TRP A 314 8.66 2.94 -2.68
C TRP A 314 7.51 3.20 -1.69
N SER A 315 7.80 3.52 -0.43
CA SER A 315 6.75 3.83 0.57
C SER A 315 5.99 5.12 0.27
N VAL A 316 6.48 5.96 -0.65
CA VAL A 316 5.79 7.19 -1.08
C VAL A 316 4.62 6.89 -2.02
N ILE A 317 4.77 5.89 -2.89
CA ILE A 317 3.91 5.71 -4.07
C ILE A 317 2.48 5.36 -3.66
N PHE A 318 2.33 4.34 -2.82
CA PHE A 318 1.00 3.86 -2.46
C PHE A 318 0.19 4.87 -1.64
N PRO A 319 0.70 5.45 -0.54
CA PRO A 319 -0.07 6.43 0.24
C PRO A 319 -0.48 7.66 -0.58
N TRP A 320 0.42 8.17 -1.43
CA TRP A 320 0.08 9.23 -2.37
C TRP A 320 -1.01 8.78 -3.33
N GLY A 321 -0.89 7.57 -3.87
CA GLY A 321 -1.85 7.03 -4.82
C GLY A 321 -3.25 6.88 -4.24
N VAL A 322 -3.39 6.39 -3.01
CA VAL A 322 -4.71 6.24 -2.37
C VAL A 322 -5.31 7.59 -1.97
N TYR A 323 -4.48 8.55 -1.58
CA TYR A 323 -4.89 9.94 -1.42
C TYR A 323 -5.41 10.55 -2.74
N THR A 324 -4.80 10.18 -3.86
CA THR A 324 -5.23 10.59 -5.21
C THR A 324 -6.54 9.90 -5.61
N ASN A 325 -6.70 8.59 -5.37
CA ASN A 325 -7.96 7.87 -5.61
C ASN A 325 -9.13 8.50 -4.83
N ALA A 326 -8.90 8.86 -3.56
CA ALA A 326 -9.90 9.57 -2.77
C ALA A 326 -10.27 10.93 -3.39
N ALA A 327 -9.30 11.68 -3.94
CA ALA A 327 -9.57 12.92 -4.65
C ALA A 327 -10.35 12.72 -5.96
N VAL A 328 -10.07 11.62 -6.69
CA VAL A 328 -10.83 11.22 -7.88
C VAL A 328 -12.29 10.97 -7.52
N GLU A 329 -12.56 10.15 -6.50
CA GLU A 329 -13.93 9.86 -6.08
C GLU A 329 -14.66 11.09 -5.54
N LEU A 330 -13.96 11.99 -4.82
CA LEU A 330 -14.52 13.26 -4.38
C LEU A 330 -14.93 14.14 -5.58
N GLY A 331 -14.15 14.12 -6.66
CA GLY A 331 -14.50 14.78 -7.91
C GLY A 331 -15.79 14.26 -8.53
N LYS A 332 -16.04 12.95 -8.44
CA LYS A 332 -17.27 12.31 -8.93
C LYS A 332 -18.46 12.58 -8.01
N ILE A 333 -18.29 12.46 -6.69
CA ILE A 333 -19.36 12.63 -5.69
C ILE A 333 -19.84 14.08 -5.65
N MET A 334 -18.93 15.05 -5.72
CA MET A 334 -19.28 16.48 -5.65
C MET A 334 -19.48 17.15 -7.01
N ASP A 335 -19.31 16.40 -8.11
CA ASP A 335 -19.27 16.95 -9.48
C ASP A 335 -18.33 18.17 -9.59
N SER A 336 -17.14 18.08 -8.99
CA SER A 336 -16.26 19.23 -8.76
C SER A 336 -15.09 19.27 -9.74
N ALA A 337 -15.08 20.28 -10.63
CA ALA A 337 -13.96 20.53 -11.53
C ALA A 337 -12.63 20.75 -10.79
N ALA A 338 -12.65 21.34 -9.58
CA ALA A 338 -11.46 21.54 -8.77
C ALA A 338 -10.81 20.19 -8.38
N PHE A 339 -11.60 19.22 -7.93
CA PHE A 339 -11.10 17.88 -7.61
C PHE A 339 -10.68 17.09 -8.85
N ARG A 340 -11.33 17.29 -10.00
CA ARG A 340 -10.90 16.70 -11.29
C ARG A 340 -9.52 17.17 -11.71
N VAL A 341 -9.27 18.48 -11.64
CA VAL A 341 -7.95 19.06 -11.94
C VAL A 341 -6.93 18.63 -10.90
N TRP A 342 -7.28 18.70 -9.61
CA TRP A 342 -6.36 18.37 -8.52
C TRP A 342 -5.90 16.91 -8.54
N SER A 343 -6.83 15.96 -8.70
CA SER A 343 -6.48 14.54 -8.83
C SER A 343 -5.57 14.25 -10.03
N THR A 344 -5.73 15.00 -11.12
CA THR A 344 -4.85 14.90 -12.29
C THR A 344 -3.44 15.41 -11.98
N VAL A 345 -3.32 16.56 -11.30
CA VAL A 345 -2.01 17.10 -10.87
C VAL A 345 -1.32 16.11 -9.93
N LEU A 346 -2.05 15.56 -8.96
CA LEU A 346 -1.54 14.56 -8.03
C LEU A 346 -1.04 13.31 -8.75
N LEU A 347 -1.77 12.80 -9.75
CA LEU A 347 -1.35 11.66 -10.57
C LEU A 347 -0.07 11.97 -11.35
N LEU A 348 0.02 13.13 -12.00
CA LEU A 348 1.20 13.51 -12.79
C LEU A 348 2.47 13.56 -11.92
N LEU A 349 2.37 14.14 -10.73
CA LEU A 349 3.46 14.14 -9.76
C LEU A 349 3.80 12.73 -9.27
N LEU A 350 2.79 11.91 -8.97
CA LEU A 350 2.98 10.52 -8.58
C LEU A 350 3.71 9.71 -9.66
N LEU A 351 3.37 9.92 -10.93
CA LEU A 351 4.03 9.24 -12.06
C LEU A 351 5.52 9.58 -12.12
N VAL A 352 5.92 10.82 -11.83
CA VAL A 352 7.34 11.21 -11.74
C VAL A 352 8.07 10.39 -10.69
N PHE A 353 7.51 10.27 -9.47
CA PHE A 353 8.09 9.43 -8.42
C PHE A 353 8.10 7.96 -8.80
N TRP A 354 7.02 7.46 -9.39
CA TRP A 354 6.90 6.07 -9.79
C TRP A 354 7.93 5.69 -10.87
N PHE A 355 8.06 6.45 -11.95
CA PHE A 355 9.07 6.22 -12.98
C PHE A 355 10.49 6.32 -12.42
N THR A 356 10.75 7.31 -11.55
CA THR A 356 12.06 7.49 -10.91
C THR A 356 12.42 6.24 -10.09
N ASN A 357 11.51 5.77 -9.25
CA ASN A 357 11.71 4.58 -8.43
C ASN A 357 11.89 3.32 -9.28
N GLN A 358 11.16 3.18 -10.38
CA GLN A 358 11.34 2.07 -11.32
C GLN A 358 12.74 2.06 -11.93
N ILE A 359 13.21 3.18 -12.46
CA ILE A 359 14.53 3.31 -13.08
C ILE A 359 15.64 2.95 -12.08
N PHE A 360 15.56 3.48 -10.86
CA PHE A 360 16.57 3.20 -9.83
C PHE A 360 16.49 1.76 -9.29
N THR A 361 15.29 1.17 -9.24
CA THR A 361 15.12 -0.25 -8.87
C THR A 361 15.77 -1.15 -9.91
N VAL A 362 15.49 -0.95 -11.20
CA VAL A 362 16.09 -1.74 -12.29
C VAL A 362 17.61 -1.59 -12.29
N LYS A 363 18.13 -0.37 -12.16
CA LYS A 363 19.57 -0.12 -12.01
C LYS A 363 20.14 -0.81 -10.76
N GLY A 364 19.40 -0.78 -9.66
CA GLY A 364 19.75 -1.46 -8.41
C GLY A 364 19.86 -2.97 -8.60
N ILE A 365 18.92 -3.59 -9.29
CA ILE A 365 18.91 -5.03 -9.59
C ILE A 365 20.11 -5.39 -10.49
N ILE A 366 20.34 -4.64 -11.57
CA ILE A 366 21.47 -4.86 -12.49
C ILE A 366 22.81 -4.75 -11.76
N THR A 367 22.95 -3.77 -10.87
CA THR A 367 24.18 -3.59 -10.08
C THR A 367 24.28 -4.54 -8.88
N GLY A 368 23.16 -5.13 -8.45
CA GLY A 368 23.06 -5.98 -7.26
C GLY A 368 22.92 -5.22 -5.93
N ARG A 369 23.03 -3.88 -5.93
CA ARG A 369 23.06 -3.07 -4.71
C ARG A 369 21.80 -3.17 -3.85
N VAL A 370 20.62 -3.18 -4.48
CA VAL A 370 19.33 -3.29 -3.77
C VAL A 370 19.06 -4.70 -3.24
N LEU A 371 19.91 -5.67 -3.59
CA LEU A 371 19.88 -7.05 -3.12
C LEU A 371 21.04 -7.33 -2.13
N GLY A 372 21.71 -6.28 -1.64
CA GLY A 372 22.83 -6.39 -0.71
C GLY A 372 24.10 -6.95 -1.33
N LEU A 373 24.32 -6.75 -2.64
CA LEU A 373 25.56 -7.11 -3.34
C LEU A 373 26.39 -5.84 -3.61
N ASP A 374 27.15 -5.38 -2.62
CA ASP A 374 27.89 -4.11 -2.70
C ASP A 374 28.97 -4.09 -3.79
N ARG A 375 29.56 -5.25 -4.10
CA ARG A 375 30.59 -5.41 -5.16
C ARG A 375 30.00 -5.89 -6.50
N GLY A 376 28.69 -6.18 -6.54
CA GLY A 376 27.96 -6.68 -7.70
C GLY A 376 28.00 -8.21 -7.89
N TRP A 377 27.41 -8.67 -9.00
CA TRP A 377 27.09 -10.09 -9.25
C TRP A 377 28.28 -11.02 -9.54
N ARG A 378 29.45 -10.48 -9.92
CA ARG A 378 30.62 -11.28 -10.31
C ARG A 378 31.48 -11.74 -9.13
N TRP A 379 31.15 -11.29 -7.91
CA TRP A 379 31.95 -11.54 -6.72
C TRP A 379 31.33 -12.66 -5.87
N ARG A 380 32.18 -13.46 -5.24
CA ARG A 380 31.78 -14.32 -4.12
C ARG A 380 31.96 -13.53 -2.83
N TYR A 381 31.02 -13.67 -1.91
CA TYR A 381 30.99 -12.96 -0.64
C TYR A 381 31.33 -13.96 0.47
N LEU A 382 32.55 -13.92 1.02
CA LEU A 382 32.90 -14.74 2.18
C LEU A 382 32.75 -13.90 3.44
N THR A 383 32.01 -14.42 4.41
CA THR A 383 32.04 -13.93 5.79
C THR A 383 33.00 -14.81 6.59
N GLU A 384 34.25 -14.38 6.72
CA GLU A 384 35.19 -14.87 7.73
C GLU A 384 35.37 -13.77 8.78
N ASP A 385 35.13 -14.10 10.05
CA ASP A 385 35.40 -13.25 11.22
C ASP A 385 34.96 -11.78 11.12
N GLY A 386 33.75 -11.54 10.59
CA GLY A 386 33.15 -10.21 10.53
C GLY A 386 33.77 -9.25 9.50
N THR A 387 34.67 -9.73 8.64
CA THR A 387 35.24 -8.95 7.53
C THR A 387 34.83 -9.53 6.18
N GLU A 388 34.26 -8.68 5.30
CA GLU A 388 33.85 -9.08 3.95
C GLU A 388 35.08 -9.23 3.02
N VAL A 389 35.51 -10.47 2.78
CA VAL A 389 36.56 -10.77 1.81
C VAL A 389 35.91 -11.22 0.50
N GLY A 390 35.73 -10.27 -0.43
CA GLY A 390 35.17 -10.54 -1.76
C GLY A 390 36.26 -10.96 -2.76
N TRP A 391 36.12 -12.13 -3.38
CA TRP A 391 37.00 -12.59 -4.47
C TRP A 391 36.25 -12.58 -5.81
N LYS A 392 36.88 -12.03 -6.85
CA LYS A 392 36.33 -11.94 -8.21
C LYS A 392 36.31 -13.34 -8.84
N ARG A 393 35.19 -13.79 -9.40
CA ARG A 393 35.21 -15.02 -10.22
C ARG A 393 36.16 -14.79 -11.40
N ALA A 394 37.10 -15.72 -11.59
CA ALA A 394 37.97 -15.78 -12.77
C ALA A 394 37.11 -15.90 -14.05
#